data_AF-V5TF77-F1
#
_entry.id   AF-V5TF77-F1
#
_cell.length_a   1.000
_cell.length_b   1.000
_cell.length_c   1.000
_cell.angle_alpha   90.00
_cell.angle_beta   90.00
_cell.angle_gamma   90.00
#
_symmetry.space_group_name_H-M   'P 1'
#
loop_
_entity.id
_entity.type
_entity.pdbx_description
1 polymer ?
#
loop_
_entity_poly.entity_id
_entity_poly.type
_entity_poly.pdbx_seq_one_letter_code
_entity_poly.pdbx_strand_id
1 'polypeptide(L)'
;KSNIGHAQAAAGVLGVIKMVLCLLHESLPKSLHAEDPSPHIDWQVSGLELVREPRPWPRQDDHVRRAGISAFGISGTNAHLILEEAPAPTTRPAEPIAKALPLLLSARTRKALRDQAARWAQYLESHKGAEWDAVLRTAATGRSHFEERAAILLGAKEAVAALRSLAADSPQAGLLQARAGRLEKAVFVFSGQGSAWPSMGRALLEESPVFAQRVRECEMALGPHFAGEKSWSLSAVLRGDPEAPSPQRIDIAEAAHFAMGLGLAALWESLGVKPSAVVGQGQGEITAAVVSGALSLPQAARLLAERARLLNQALGDLRSSLTRVLMVSTVTGLEVREGELDGDYWYR
;
A
#
# COMPACT_ATOMS: atom_id res chain seq x y z
N LYS A 1 30.46 -23.98 -19.69
CA LYS A 1 31.00 -23.95 -21.07
C LYS A 1 30.39 -25.05 -21.93
N SER A 2 30.40 -26.31 -21.46
CA SER A 2 29.72 -27.44 -22.12
C SER A 2 28.31 -27.13 -22.65
N ASN A 3 27.51 -26.32 -21.93
CA ASN A 3 26.12 -26.02 -22.33
C ASN A 3 25.95 -24.76 -23.20
N ILE A 4 26.80 -23.75 -23.05
CA ILE A 4 26.59 -22.40 -23.61
C ILE A 4 27.83 -21.83 -24.31
N GLY A 5 28.85 -22.65 -24.55
CA GLY A 5 30.14 -22.23 -25.11
C GLY A 5 31.01 -21.44 -24.14
N HIS A 6 32.10 -20.89 -24.67
CA HIS A 6 33.02 -20.02 -23.93
C HIS A 6 32.69 -18.54 -24.21
N ALA A 7 32.00 -17.89 -23.26
CA ALA A 7 31.61 -16.48 -23.36
C ALA A 7 32.76 -15.49 -23.05
N GLN A 8 34.01 -15.84 -23.38
CA GLN A 8 35.20 -15.00 -23.25
C GLN A 8 35.26 -14.28 -21.88
N ALA A 9 35.22 -12.95 -21.86
CA ALA A 9 35.28 -12.12 -20.66
C ALA A 9 34.19 -12.44 -19.62
N ALA A 10 33.02 -12.90 -20.06
CA ALA A 10 31.91 -13.27 -19.16
C ALA A 10 32.01 -14.71 -18.61
N ALA A 11 32.99 -15.50 -19.04
CA ALA A 11 33.05 -16.92 -18.69
C ALA A 11 33.18 -17.18 -17.19
N GLY A 12 33.92 -16.32 -16.47
CA GLY A 12 34.07 -16.42 -15.01
C GLY A 12 32.74 -16.20 -14.29
N VAL A 13 32.05 -15.09 -14.56
CA VAL A 13 30.77 -14.76 -13.90
C VAL A 13 29.66 -15.75 -14.25
N LEU A 14 29.66 -16.33 -15.46
CA LEU A 14 28.72 -17.41 -15.79
C LEU A 14 28.95 -18.67 -14.95
N GLY A 15 30.20 -18.94 -14.56
CA GLY A 15 30.52 -19.99 -13.58
C GLY A 15 29.91 -19.69 -12.21
N VAL A 16 30.00 -18.43 -11.77
CA VAL A 16 29.36 -17.96 -10.52
C VAL A 16 27.84 -18.12 -10.60
N ILE A 17 27.20 -17.63 -11.67
CA ILE A 17 25.74 -17.72 -11.88
C ILE A 17 25.30 -19.18 -11.86
N LYS A 18 26.01 -20.07 -12.57
CA LYS A 18 25.73 -21.51 -12.52
C LYS A 18 25.72 -22.00 -11.09
N MET A 19 26.76 -21.69 -10.31
CA MET A 19 26.88 -22.25 -8.96
C MET A 19 25.87 -21.66 -7.97
N VAL A 20 25.54 -20.37 -8.07
CA VAL A 20 24.45 -19.77 -7.28
C VAL A 20 23.11 -20.47 -7.59
N LEU A 21 22.82 -20.73 -8.87
CA LEU A 21 21.62 -21.46 -9.26
C LEU A 21 21.63 -22.91 -8.76
N CYS A 22 22.79 -23.58 -8.74
CA CYS A 22 22.91 -24.94 -8.19
C CYS A 22 22.62 -24.97 -6.69
N LEU A 23 23.08 -23.96 -5.94
CA LEU A 23 22.81 -23.83 -4.51
C LEU A 23 21.32 -23.55 -4.24
N LEU A 24 20.72 -22.65 -5.03
CA LEU A 24 19.30 -22.27 -4.92
C LEU A 24 18.36 -23.42 -5.27
N HIS A 25 18.67 -24.17 -6.33
CA HIS A 25 17.88 -25.31 -6.79
C HIS A 25 18.33 -26.64 -6.21
N GLU A 26 19.29 -26.62 -5.28
CA GLU A 26 19.77 -27.79 -4.55
C GLU A 26 20.16 -28.96 -5.46
N SER A 27 20.81 -28.65 -6.59
CA SER A 27 21.10 -29.64 -7.64
C SER A 27 22.29 -29.22 -8.48
N LEU A 28 23.14 -30.19 -8.84
CA LEU A 28 24.27 -30.04 -9.75
C LEU A 28 23.86 -30.54 -11.14
N PRO A 29 23.82 -29.68 -12.18
CA PRO A 29 23.50 -30.10 -13.53
C PRO A 29 24.69 -30.83 -14.17
N LYS A 30 24.40 -31.75 -15.09
CA LYS A 30 25.43 -32.48 -15.82
C LYS A 30 26.33 -31.58 -16.65
N SER A 31 27.59 -32.00 -16.78
CA SER A 31 28.54 -31.48 -17.75
C SER A 31 28.39 -32.29 -19.04
N LEU A 32 28.06 -31.62 -20.15
CA LEU A 32 27.90 -32.27 -21.45
C LEU A 32 29.27 -32.67 -22.02
N HIS A 33 29.29 -33.70 -22.87
CA HIS A 33 30.49 -34.21 -23.55
C HIS A 33 31.54 -34.73 -22.56
N ALA A 34 31.08 -35.42 -21.52
CA ALA A 34 31.89 -35.92 -20.41
C ALA A 34 31.71 -37.44 -20.19
N GLU A 35 31.07 -38.12 -21.14
CA GLU A 35 30.85 -39.56 -21.18
C GLU A 35 32.20 -40.29 -21.19
N ASP A 36 33.06 -39.90 -22.14
CA ASP A 36 34.44 -40.37 -22.26
C ASP A 36 35.39 -39.30 -21.67
N PRO A 37 35.97 -39.53 -20.48
CA PRO A 37 36.82 -38.54 -19.83
C PRO A 37 38.20 -38.48 -20.52
N SER A 38 38.87 -37.34 -20.42
CA SER A 38 40.18 -37.14 -21.07
C SER A 38 41.20 -38.19 -20.60
N PRO A 39 41.94 -38.86 -21.51
CA PRO A 39 42.97 -39.84 -21.15
C PRO A 39 44.25 -39.17 -20.60
N HIS A 40 44.36 -37.85 -20.68
CA HIS A 40 45.50 -37.08 -20.17
C HIS A 40 45.41 -36.76 -18.67
N ILE A 41 44.33 -37.19 -18.00
CA ILE A 41 44.11 -36.98 -16.56
C ILE A 41 44.02 -38.36 -15.91
N ASP A 42 44.80 -38.56 -14.84
CA ASP A 42 44.65 -39.75 -14.00
C ASP A 42 43.48 -39.55 -13.02
N TRP A 43 42.29 -39.97 -13.46
CA TRP A 43 41.05 -39.79 -12.70
C TRP A 43 41.04 -40.60 -11.40
N GLN A 44 41.74 -41.75 -11.34
CA GLN A 44 41.70 -42.63 -10.17
C GLN A 44 42.38 -42.00 -8.96
N VAL A 45 43.43 -41.21 -9.17
CA VAL A 45 44.20 -40.56 -8.08
C VAL A 45 43.90 -39.08 -7.91
N SER A 46 43.22 -38.44 -8.87
CA SER A 46 42.98 -36.98 -8.85
C SER A 46 42.07 -36.48 -7.72
N GLY A 47 41.24 -37.35 -7.15
CA GLY A 47 40.17 -36.96 -6.23
C GLY A 47 39.03 -36.17 -6.91
N LEU A 48 39.00 -36.11 -8.25
CA LEU A 48 37.99 -35.40 -9.03
C LEU A 48 37.00 -36.37 -9.68
N GLU A 49 35.74 -35.97 -9.73
CA GLU A 49 34.67 -36.69 -10.43
C GLU A 49 33.88 -35.74 -11.33
N LEU A 50 33.65 -36.15 -12.59
CA LEU A 50 32.82 -35.40 -13.51
C LEU A 50 31.33 -35.63 -13.19
N VAL A 51 30.55 -34.55 -13.11
CA VAL A 51 29.10 -34.63 -12.98
C VAL A 51 28.50 -35.03 -14.33
N ARG A 52 28.40 -36.34 -14.60
CA ARG A 52 27.89 -36.89 -15.87
C ARG A 52 26.36 -36.90 -15.96
N GLU A 53 25.71 -37.05 -14.81
CA GLU A 53 24.26 -36.96 -14.67
C GLU A 53 23.89 -35.90 -13.63
N PRO A 54 22.68 -35.30 -13.70
CA PRO A 54 22.23 -34.38 -12.67
C PRO A 54 22.25 -35.03 -11.29
N ARG A 55 22.83 -34.36 -10.29
CA ARG A 55 22.94 -34.89 -8.92
C ARG A 55 22.27 -33.97 -7.92
N PRO A 56 21.44 -34.49 -6.99
CA PRO A 56 20.96 -33.71 -5.86
C PRO A 56 22.14 -33.13 -5.07
N TRP A 57 21.99 -31.89 -4.62
CA TRP A 57 22.93 -31.23 -3.74
C TRP A 57 22.15 -30.45 -2.67
N PRO A 58 21.39 -31.16 -1.81
CA PRO A 58 20.50 -30.56 -0.84
C PRO A 58 21.24 -29.81 0.25
N ARG A 59 20.57 -28.81 0.82
CA ARG A 59 21.07 -28.16 2.05
C ARG A 59 21.15 -29.19 3.19
N GLN A 60 22.18 -29.09 4.00
CA GLN A 60 22.39 -29.94 5.18
C GLN A 60 22.65 -29.05 6.40
N ASP A 61 22.11 -29.43 7.56
CA ASP A 61 22.22 -28.62 8.79
C ASP A 61 23.64 -28.61 9.36
N ASP A 62 24.38 -29.70 9.17
CA ASP A 62 25.72 -29.93 9.68
C ASP A 62 26.82 -29.67 8.65
N HIS A 63 26.47 -29.39 7.39
CA HIS A 63 27.43 -29.17 6.33
C HIS A 63 27.07 -28.00 5.41
N VAL A 64 27.90 -26.96 5.48
CA VAL A 64 27.79 -25.79 4.61
C VAL A 64 28.35 -26.11 3.22
N ARG A 65 27.47 -26.09 2.22
CA ARG A 65 27.82 -26.32 0.81
C ARG A 65 28.76 -25.23 0.28
N ARG A 66 29.85 -25.66 -0.36
CA ARG A 66 30.84 -24.77 -0.99
C ARG A 66 31.20 -25.23 -2.39
N ALA A 67 31.51 -24.28 -3.27
CA ALA A 67 31.98 -24.56 -4.63
C ALA A 67 33.17 -23.65 -4.99
N GLY A 68 34.18 -24.23 -5.62
CA GLY A 68 35.27 -23.49 -6.26
C GLY A 68 34.92 -23.13 -7.71
N ILE A 69 35.18 -21.88 -8.10
CA ILE A 69 35.03 -21.40 -9.48
C ILE A 69 36.38 -20.87 -9.96
N SER A 70 36.93 -21.49 -11.00
CA SER A 70 38.22 -21.10 -11.60
C SER A 70 38.04 -20.46 -12.97
N ALA A 71 38.82 -19.41 -13.23
CA ALA A 71 38.94 -18.78 -14.53
C ALA A 71 40.42 -18.53 -14.86
N PHE A 72 40.86 -19.00 -16.03
CA PHE A 72 42.23 -18.92 -16.49
C PHE A 72 42.25 -18.15 -17.81
N GLY A 73 42.81 -16.94 -17.79
CA GLY A 73 42.90 -16.06 -18.95
C GLY A 73 44.09 -16.43 -19.85
N ILE A 74 43.97 -16.13 -21.14
CA ILE A 74 45.05 -16.41 -22.12
C ILE A 74 46.33 -15.63 -21.82
N SER A 75 46.23 -14.49 -21.12
CA SER A 75 47.38 -13.71 -20.64
C SER A 75 48.18 -14.41 -19.53
N GLY A 76 47.69 -15.53 -19.00
CA GLY A 76 48.24 -16.20 -17.83
C GLY A 76 47.69 -15.70 -16.49
N THR A 77 46.80 -14.70 -16.50
CA THR A 77 46.13 -14.24 -15.28
C THR A 77 45.06 -15.23 -14.85
N ASN A 78 45.15 -15.70 -13.60
CA ASN A 78 44.25 -16.69 -13.02
C ASN A 78 43.42 -16.07 -11.91
N ALA A 79 42.14 -16.44 -11.83
CA ALA A 79 41.25 -16.10 -10.74
C ALA A 79 40.57 -17.37 -10.20
N HIS A 80 40.46 -17.47 -8.88
CA HIS A 80 39.75 -18.54 -8.21
C HIS A 80 38.85 -17.95 -7.11
N LEU A 81 37.60 -18.37 -7.07
CA LEU A 81 36.61 -17.94 -6.09
C LEU A 81 36.06 -19.16 -5.35
N ILE A 82 35.86 -19.01 -4.05
CA ILE A 82 35.11 -19.96 -3.22
C ILE A 82 33.74 -19.34 -2.97
N LEU A 83 32.69 -20.02 -3.39
CA LEU A 83 31.30 -19.64 -3.15
C LEU A 83 30.74 -20.53 -2.04
N GLU A 84 30.06 -19.93 -1.08
CA GLU A 84 29.39 -20.59 0.03
C GLU A 84 27.88 -20.37 -0.06
N GLU A 85 27.08 -21.34 0.38
CA GLU A 85 25.63 -21.16 0.46
C GLU A 85 25.23 -20.05 1.44
N ALA A 86 24.12 -19.37 1.16
CA ALA A 86 23.61 -18.36 2.07
C ALA A 86 23.20 -18.98 3.42
N PRO A 87 23.26 -18.22 4.53
CA PRO A 87 22.65 -18.63 5.79
C PRO A 87 21.17 -18.98 5.59
N ALA A 88 20.64 -19.87 6.43
CA ALA A 88 19.22 -20.23 6.36
C ALA A 88 18.36 -18.97 6.55
N PRO A 89 17.34 -18.74 5.72
CA PRO A 89 16.48 -17.59 5.87
C PRO A 89 15.78 -17.64 7.23
N THR A 90 15.98 -16.62 8.06
CA THR A 90 15.21 -16.45 9.29
C THR A 90 13.77 -16.12 8.92
N THR A 91 12.84 -17.03 9.20
CA THR A 91 11.40 -16.77 9.05
C THR A 91 10.96 -15.78 10.13
N ARG A 92 10.96 -14.50 9.81
CA ARG A 92 10.32 -13.50 10.68
C ARG A 92 8.81 -13.63 10.49
N PRO A 93 8.01 -13.75 11.57
CA PRO A 93 6.56 -13.71 11.45
C PRO A 93 6.16 -12.43 10.72
N ALA A 94 5.31 -12.55 9.70
CA ALA A 94 4.75 -11.38 9.04
C ALA A 94 3.89 -10.63 10.07
N GLU A 95 4.24 -9.37 10.35
CA GLU A 95 3.33 -8.49 11.07
C GLU A 95 2.11 -8.24 10.18
N PRO A 96 0.88 -8.32 10.72
CA PRO A 96 -0.33 -8.10 9.95
C PRO A 96 -0.29 -6.70 9.34
N ILE A 97 -0.31 -6.64 8.02
CA ILE A 97 -0.32 -5.40 7.25
C ILE A 97 -1.76 -4.87 7.21
N ALA A 98 -1.91 -3.55 7.07
CA ALA A 98 -3.21 -2.94 6.77
C ALA A 98 -3.90 -3.67 5.60
N LYS A 99 -5.19 -3.99 5.77
CA LYS A 99 -5.94 -4.93 4.91
C LYS A 99 -6.14 -4.48 3.45
N ALA A 100 -5.71 -3.27 3.08
CA ALA A 100 -5.90 -2.72 1.74
C ALA A 100 -4.68 -1.93 1.25
N LEU A 101 -3.56 -2.60 0.99
CA LEU A 101 -2.43 -2.00 0.27
C LEU A 101 -2.61 -2.14 -1.26
N PRO A 102 -2.23 -1.11 -2.04
CA PRO A 102 -2.34 -1.15 -3.49
C PRO A 102 -1.23 -1.98 -4.13
N LEU A 103 -1.55 -2.71 -5.21
CA LEU A 103 -0.52 -3.23 -6.10
C LEU A 103 -0.03 -2.10 -7.02
N LEU A 104 1.23 -1.72 -6.87
CA LEU A 104 1.86 -0.60 -7.59
C LEU A 104 2.65 -1.09 -8.80
N LEU A 105 2.42 -0.48 -9.95
CA LEU A 105 3.19 -0.72 -11.17
C LEU A 105 3.74 0.60 -11.69
N SER A 106 4.94 0.55 -12.28
CA SER A 106 5.47 1.70 -12.99
C SER A 106 6.34 1.30 -14.18
N ALA A 107 6.47 2.21 -15.15
CA ALA A 107 7.42 2.12 -16.24
C ALA A 107 7.76 3.52 -16.77
N ARG A 108 8.80 3.61 -17.62
CA ARG A 108 9.19 4.88 -18.27
C ARG A 108 8.25 5.31 -19.39
N THR A 109 7.47 4.37 -19.94
CA THR A 109 6.54 4.63 -21.05
C THR A 109 5.25 3.84 -20.84
N ARG A 110 4.13 4.34 -21.40
CA ARG A 110 2.82 3.67 -21.30
C ARG A 110 2.87 2.26 -21.88
N LYS A 111 3.52 2.08 -23.03
CA LYS A 111 3.72 0.75 -23.62
C LYS A 111 4.44 -0.19 -22.65
N ALA A 112 5.53 0.26 -22.03
CA ALA A 112 6.28 -0.56 -21.08
C ALA A 112 5.48 -0.86 -19.81
N LEU A 113 4.58 0.04 -19.37
CA LEU A 113 3.66 -0.20 -18.27
C LEU A 113 2.66 -1.31 -18.62
N ARG A 114 2.07 -1.28 -19.83
CA ARG A 114 1.18 -2.34 -20.33
C ARG A 114 1.90 -3.69 -20.45
N ASP A 115 3.11 -3.69 -21.01
CA ASP A 115 3.94 -4.89 -21.11
C ASP A 115 4.30 -5.45 -19.71
N GLN A 116 4.54 -4.57 -18.73
CA GLN A 116 4.79 -4.96 -17.34
C GLN A 116 3.53 -5.54 -16.67
N ALA A 117 2.36 -4.97 -16.95
CA ALA A 117 1.08 -5.49 -16.45
C ALA A 117 0.80 -6.90 -16.98
N ALA A 118 1.05 -7.15 -18.29
CA ALA A 118 0.92 -8.48 -18.89
C ALA A 118 1.84 -9.52 -18.22
N ARG A 119 3.10 -9.15 -17.93
CA ARG A 119 4.04 -10.03 -17.21
C ARG A 119 3.60 -10.33 -15.79
N TRP A 120 3.09 -9.33 -15.06
CA TRP A 120 2.54 -9.54 -13.71
C TRP A 120 1.31 -10.44 -13.73
N ALA A 121 0.39 -10.25 -14.68
CA ALA A 121 -0.79 -11.10 -14.81
C ALA A 121 -0.38 -12.56 -15.04
N GLN A 122 0.52 -12.79 -15.99
CA GLN A 122 1.05 -14.13 -16.28
C GLN A 122 1.76 -14.75 -15.05
N TYR A 123 2.53 -13.95 -14.31
CA TYR A 123 3.18 -14.41 -13.10
C TYR A 123 2.17 -14.86 -12.04
N LEU A 124 1.16 -14.04 -11.74
CA LEU A 124 0.14 -14.37 -10.73
C LEU A 124 -0.72 -15.56 -11.14
N GLU A 125 -1.04 -15.70 -12.44
CA GLU A 125 -1.76 -16.86 -12.97
C GLU A 125 -0.97 -18.16 -12.83
N SER A 126 0.35 -18.11 -13.05
CA SER A 126 1.25 -19.26 -12.91
C SER A 126 1.63 -19.58 -11.45
N HIS A 127 1.40 -18.64 -10.51
CA HIS A 127 1.78 -18.76 -9.11
C HIS A 127 0.59 -18.50 -8.19
N LYS A 128 -0.47 -19.32 -8.29
CA LYS A 128 -1.71 -19.17 -7.50
C LYS A 128 -1.53 -19.24 -5.97
N GLY A 129 -0.38 -19.74 -5.50
CA GLY A 129 0.01 -19.78 -4.09
C GLY A 129 0.93 -18.63 -3.65
N ALA A 130 1.13 -17.61 -4.49
CA ALA A 130 1.94 -16.45 -4.10
C ALA A 130 1.28 -15.68 -2.96
N GLU A 131 2.03 -15.44 -1.89
CA GLU A 131 1.65 -14.59 -0.77
C GLU A 131 1.36 -13.17 -1.28
N TRP A 132 0.11 -12.74 -1.23
CA TRP A 132 -0.32 -11.45 -1.79
C TRP A 132 0.42 -10.27 -1.15
N ASP A 133 0.61 -10.31 0.17
CA ASP A 133 1.36 -9.29 0.90
C ASP A 133 2.83 -9.20 0.45
N ALA A 134 3.45 -10.34 0.11
CA ALA A 134 4.82 -10.35 -0.42
C ALA A 134 4.88 -9.74 -1.83
N VAL A 135 3.86 -10.00 -2.65
CA VAL A 135 3.70 -9.38 -3.97
C VAL A 135 3.58 -7.86 -3.85
N LEU A 136 2.66 -7.38 -3.01
CA LEU A 136 2.44 -5.95 -2.75
C LEU A 136 3.71 -5.27 -2.23
N ARG A 137 4.35 -5.88 -1.23
CA ARG A 137 5.61 -5.36 -0.65
C ARG A 137 6.72 -5.30 -1.69
N THR A 138 6.89 -6.33 -2.50
CA THR A 138 7.92 -6.37 -3.55
C THR A 138 7.66 -5.30 -4.60
N ALA A 139 6.41 -5.12 -5.01
CA ALA A 139 6.02 -4.08 -5.95
C ALA A 139 6.27 -2.67 -5.41
N ALA A 140 5.99 -2.44 -4.11
CA ALA A 140 6.17 -1.14 -3.47
C ALA A 140 7.63 -0.81 -3.13
N THR A 141 8.43 -1.78 -2.69
CA THR A 141 9.76 -1.53 -2.08
C THR A 141 10.93 -2.18 -2.81
N GLY A 142 10.68 -3.25 -3.57
CA GLY A 142 11.70 -4.03 -4.30
C GLY A 142 11.81 -3.67 -5.79
N ARG A 143 11.18 -2.58 -6.22
CA ARG A 143 11.14 -2.12 -7.62
C ARG A 143 11.42 -0.63 -7.71
N SER A 144 12.06 -0.22 -8.80
CA SER A 144 12.18 1.18 -9.16
C SER A 144 10.82 1.75 -9.55
N HIS A 145 10.55 3.00 -9.14
CA HIS A 145 9.31 3.71 -9.44
C HIS A 145 9.52 4.80 -10.50
N PHE A 146 8.95 4.60 -11.68
CA PHE A 146 9.06 5.50 -12.84
C PHE A 146 7.84 6.42 -12.98
N GLU A 147 7.78 7.19 -14.07
CA GLU A 147 6.82 8.26 -14.29
C GLU A 147 5.44 7.75 -14.70
N GLU A 148 5.33 6.74 -15.57
CA GLU A 148 4.04 6.13 -15.91
C GLU A 148 3.69 5.12 -14.83
N ARG A 149 2.60 5.35 -14.10
CA ARG A 149 2.22 4.55 -12.93
C ARG A 149 0.81 4.01 -13.05
N ALA A 150 0.60 2.84 -12.46
CA ALA A 150 -0.72 2.31 -12.17
C ALA A 150 -0.80 1.82 -10.72
N ALA A 151 -1.97 1.92 -10.13
CA ALA A 151 -2.30 1.36 -8.83
C ALA A 151 -3.57 0.53 -8.94
N ILE A 152 -3.53 -0.70 -8.42
CA ILE A 152 -4.68 -1.59 -8.35
C ILE A 152 -5.08 -1.71 -6.88
N LEU A 153 -6.30 -1.28 -6.55
CA LEU A 153 -6.86 -1.26 -5.19
C LEU A 153 -7.70 -2.52 -4.89
N LEU A 154 -7.51 -3.57 -5.67
CA LEU A 154 -8.29 -4.80 -5.60
C LEU A 154 -7.49 -5.92 -4.91
N GLY A 155 -8.20 -6.90 -4.37
CA GLY A 155 -7.60 -8.08 -3.78
C GLY A 155 -6.92 -8.99 -4.80
N ALA A 156 -6.20 -10.00 -4.30
CA ALA A 156 -5.43 -10.95 -5.12
C ALA A 156 -6.25 -11.62 -6.24
N LYS A 157 -7.54 -11.91 -5.97
CA LYS A 157 -8.43 -12.61 -6.91
C LYS A 157 -8.75 -11.73 -8.13
N GLU A 158 -9.05 -10.46 -7.89
CA GLU A 158 -9.49 -9.52 -8.93
C GLU A 158 -8.30 -8.79 -9.59
N ALA A 159 -7.13 -8.77 -8.95
CA ALA A 159 -5.94 -8.10 -9.44
C ALA A 159 -5.46 -8.61 -10.81
N VAL A 160 -5.59 -9.92 -11.09
CA VAL A 160 -5.22 -10.49 -12.39
C VAL A 160 -6.05 -9.88 -13.51
N ALA A 161 -7.37 -9.76 -13.32
CA ALA A 161 -8.25 -9.13 -14.30
C ALA A 161 -7.87 -7.65 -14.50
N ALA A 162 -7.58 -6.91 -13.43
CA ALA A 162 -7.13 -5.52 -13.52
C ALA A 162 -5.81 -5.35 -14.27
N LEU A 163 -4.85 -6.27 -14.08
CA LEU A 163 -3.59 -6.27 -14.81
C LEU A 163 -3.80 -6.57 -16.30
N ARG A 164 -4.73 -7.48 -16.64
CA ARG A 164 -5.09 -7.76 -18.04
C ARG A 164 -5.78 -6.57 -18.69
N SER A 165 -6.69 -5.90 -18.00
CA SER A 165 -7.32 -4.66 -18.46
C SER A 165 -6.28 -3.55 -18.67
N LEU A 166 -5.34 -3.38 -17.72
CA LEU A 166 -4.23 -2.43 -17.88
C LEU A 166 -3.36 -2.78 -19.10
N ALA A 167 -3.03 -4.04 -19.31
CA ALA A 167 -2.26 -4.49 -20.47
C ALA A 167 -2.97 -4.22 -21.80
N ALA A 168 -4.30 -4.34 -21.81
CA ALA A 168 -5.16 -4.07 -22.97
C ALA A 168 -5.51 -2.58 -23.15
N ASP A 169 -5.12 -1.72 -22.21
CA ASP A 169 -5.52 -0.30 -22.15
C ASP A 169 -7.04 -0.08 -22.00
N SER A 170 -7.68 -0.99 -21.26
CA SER A 170 -9.12 -0.96 -20.99
C SER A 170 -9.41 -0.44 -19.57
N PRO A 171 -10.46 0.38 -19.38
CA PRO A 171 -10.84 0.86 -18.06
C PRO A 171 -11.37 -0.28 -17.17
N GLN A 172 -11.07 -0.23 -15.87
CA GLN A 172 -11.60 -1.15 -14.88
C GLN A 172 -11.74 -0.45 -13.53
N ALA A 173 -12.84 -0.72 -12.81
CA ALA A 173 -13.02 -0.21 -11.45
C ALA A 173 -11.89 -0.70 -10.53
N GLY A 174 -11.34 0.21 -9.72
CA GLY A 174 -10.20 -0.10 -8.83
C GLY A 174 -8.83 -0.12 -9.52
N LEU A 175 -8.75 0.11 -10.84
CA LEU A 175 -7.51 0.37 -11.57
C LEU A 175 -7.35 1.88 -11.79
N LEU A 176 -6.27 2.45 -11.26
CA LEU A 176 -5.90 3.85 -11.44
C LEU A 176 -4.65 3.94 -12.31
N GLN A 177 -4.62 4.90 -13.23
CA GLN A 177 -3.47 5.20 -14.07
C GLN A 177 -3.15 6.68 -13.97
N ALA A 178 -1.86 7.01 -13.83
CA ALA A 178 -1.41 8.40 -13.80
C ALA A 178 0.03 8.50 -14.27
N ARG A 179 0.39 9.65 -14.79
CA ARG A 179 1.80 10.02 -14.97
C ARG A 179 2.23 10.84 -13.77
N ALA A 180 3.15 10.31 -12.97
CA ALA A 180 3.70 11.01 -11.82
C ALA A 180 4.52 12.21 -12.26
N GLY A 181 4.16 13.38 -11.72
CA GLY A 181 5.02 14.56 -11.70
C GLY A 181 5.95 14.54 -10.48
N ARG A 182 6.80 15.57 -10.39
CA ARG A 182 7.57 15.83 -9.17
C ARG A 182 6.61 16.33 -8.08
N LEU A 183 6.48 15.60 -6.98
CA LEU A 183 5.76 16.07 -5.82
C LEU A 183 6.65 17.07 -5.09
N GLU A 184 6.37 18.37 -5.22
CA GLU A 184 7.20 19.39 -4.56
C GLU A 184 6.68 19.76 -3.18
N LYS A 185 5.36 19.96 -3.02
CA LYS A 185 4.73 20.36 -1.76
C LYS A 185 3.31 19.80 -1.67
N ALA A 186 2.96 19.22 -0.52
CA ALA A 186 1.59 18.79 -0.23
C ALA A 186 0.85 19.89 0.55
N VAL A 187 -0.45 20.05 0.28
CA VAL A 187 -1.34 20.92 1.07
C VAL A 187 -2.43 20.04 1.64
N PHE A 188 -2.64 20.09 2.97
CA PHE A 188 -3.79 19.42 3.58
C PHE A 188 -4.96 20.39 3.63
N VAL A 189 -6.09 19.96 3.06
CA VAL A 189 -7.32 20.76 2.98
C VAL A 189 -8.38 20.10 3.85
N PHE A 190 -8.86 20.83 4.85
CA PHE A 190 -9.83 20.36 5.82
C PHE A 190 -11.21 20.99 5.53
N SER A 191 -12.19 20.15 5.19
CA SER A 191 -13.55 20.60 4.89
C SER A 191 -14.29 21.13 6.13
N GLY A 192 -15.32 21.93 5.88
CA GLY A 192 -16.20 22.46 6.93
C GLY A 192 -17.34 21.53 7.32
N GLN A 193 -18.47 22.12 7.78
CA GLN A 193 -19.70 21.37 8.04
C GLN A 193 -20.29 20.79 6.74
N GLY A 194 -21.04 19.69 6.85
CA GLY A 194 -21.77 19.08 5.73
C GLY A 194 -21.07 17.93 5.01
N SER A 195 -19.80 17.66 5.30
CA SER A 195 -19.08 16.48 4.78
C SER A 195 -19.12 15.26 5.71
N ALA A 196 -19.77 15.38 6.88
CA ALA A 196 -19.93 14.27 7.81
C ALA A 196 -20.96 13.28 7.25
N TRP A 197 -20.68 11.98 7.41
CA TRP A 197 -21.58 10.90 7.03
C TRP A 197 -21.62 9.84 8.14
N PRO A 198 -22.72 9.06 8.25
CA PRO A 198 -22.89 8.11 9.34
C PRO A 198 -21.76 7.07 9.39
N SER A 199 -21.21 6.84 10.58
CA SER A 199 -20.12 5.87 10.81
C SER A 199 -18.82 6.14 10.04
N MET A 200 -18.54 7.42 9.75
CA MET A 200 -17.29 7.82 9.14
C MET A 200 -16.08 7.36 9.99
N GLY A 201 -15.08 6.79 9.33
CA GLY A 201 -13.86 6.31 10.00
C GLY A 201 -14.00 4.98 10.75
N ARG A 202 -15.17 4.31 10.77
CA ARG A 202 -15.35 2.99 11.41
C ARG A 202 -14.26 1.99 11.03
N ALA A 203 -14.04 1.78 9.73
CA ALA A 203 -13.01 0.86 9.24
C ALA A 203 -11.60 1.28 9.70
N LEU A 204 -11.31 2.60 9.69
CA LEU A 204 -10.00 3.11 10.10
C LEU A 204 -9.75 2.97 11.61
N LEU A 205 -10.79 2.99 12.45
CA LEU A 205 -10.65 2.69 13.89
C LEU A 205 -10.18 1.25 14.13
N GLU A 206 -10.62 0.32 13.30
CA GLU A 206 -10.27 -1.10 13.42
C GLU A 206 -8.92 -1.41 12.73
N GLU A 207 -8.65 -0.79 11.59
CA GLU A 207 -7.55 -1.17 10.71
C GLU A 207 -6.29 -0.30 10.89
N SER A 208 -6.40 0.89 11.47
CA SER A 208 -5.30 1.83 11.61
C SER A 208 -5.06 2.22 13.08
N PRO A 209 -4.03 1.65 13.73
CA PRO A 209 -3.64 2.03 15.09
C PRO A 209 -3.32 3.52 15.24
N VAL A 210 -2.75 4.15 14.20
CA VAL A 210 -2.42 5.58 14.16
C VAL A 210 -3.70 6.43 14.17
N PHE A 211 -4.67 6.08 13.33
CA PHE A 211 -5.95 6.77 13.28
C PHE A 211 -6.69 6.62 14.62
N ALA A 212 -6.79 5.39 15.14
CA ALA A 212 -7.46 5.10 16.40
C ALA A 212 -6.81 5.83 17.59
N GLN A 213 -5.48 5.93 17.61
CA GLN A 213 -4.77 6.68 18.65
C GLN A 213 -5.10 8.17 18.59
N ARG A 214 -5.11 8.77 17.39
CA ARG A 214 -5.45 10.19 17.25
C ARG A 214 -6.90 10.48 17.65
N VAL A 215 -7.84 9.57 17.34
CA VAL A 215 -9.24 9.70 17.80
C VAL A 215 -9.33 9.64 19.33
N ARG A 216 -8.60 8.74 20.00
CA ARG A 216 -8.56 8.68 21.47
C ARG A 216 -8.05 9.99 22.09
N GLU A 217 -7.02 10.59 21.50
CA GLU A 217 -6.51 11.90 21.94
C GLU A 217 -7.57 13.00 21.80
N CYS A 218 -8.32 13.00 20.69
CA CYS A 218 -9.42 13.94 20.50
C CYS A 218 -10.54 13.71 21.53
N GLU A 219 -10.89 12.45 21.79
CA GLU A 219 -11.92 12.07 22.78
C GLU A 219 -11.56 12.57 24.18
N MET A 220 -10.30 12.38 24.60
CA MET A 220 -9.80 12.88 25.88
C MET A 220 -9.82 14.41 25.96
N ALA A 221 -9.42 15.11 24.88
CA ALA A 221 -9.40 16.57 24.85
C ALA A 221 -10.81 17.19 24.86
N LEU A 222 -11.77 16.54 24.21
CA LEU A 222 -13.17 16.99 24.14
C LEU A 222 -13.97 16.61 25.39
N GLY A 223 -13.63 15.51 26.07
CA GLY A 223 -14.35 14.97 27.22
C GLY A 223 -14.80 16.00 28.28
N PRO A 224 -13.93 16.93 28.74
CA PRO A 224 -14.31 17.97 29.70
C PRO A 224 -15.47 18.87 29.25
N HIS A 225 -15.64 19.04 27.93
CA HIS A 225 -16.69 19.87 27.35
C HIS A 225 -18.01 19.13 27.12
N PHE A 226 -17.99 17.80 27.20
CA PHE A 226 -19.16 16.94 27.10
C PHE A 226 -19.46 16.21 28.41
N ALA A 227 -18.92 16.66 29.55
CA ALA A 227 -19.02 15.98 30.84
C ALA A 227 -20.46 15.78 31.36
N GLY A 228 -21.44 16.53 30.86
CA GLY A 228 -22.86 16.34 31.15
C GLY A 228 -23.54 15.21 30.35
N GLU A 229 -22.87 14.69 29.32
CA GLU A 229 -23.39 13.67 28.42
C GLU A 229 -22.94 12.27 28.89
N LYS A 230 -23.85 11.53 29.52
CA LYS A 230 -23.53 10.23 30.14
C LYS A 230 -23.03 9.18 29.14
N SER A 231 -23.39 9.31 27.86
CA SER A 231 -22.99 8.38 26.80
C SER A 231 -21.86 8.90 25.92
N TRP A 232 -21.18 10.00 26.30
CA TRP A 232 -20.12 10.57 25.48
C TRP A 232 -18.98 9.57 25.21
N SER A 233 -18.85 9.18 23.95
CA SER A 233 -17.67 8.54 23.40
C SER A 233 -17.60 8.87 21.91
N LEU A 234 -16.56 9.61 21.53
CA LEU A 234 -16.29 9.96 20.15
C LEU A 234 -16.03 8.71 19.30
N SER A 235 -15.33 7.73 19.87
CA SER A 235 -15.06 6.44 19.24
C SER A 235 -16.36 5.66 18.99
N ALA A 236 -17.32 5.71 19.94
CA ALA A 236 -18.63 5.10 19.77
C ALA A 236 -19.46 5.83 18.69
N VAL A 237 -19.41 7.17 18.65
CA VAL A 237 -20.06 7.98 17.59
C VAL A 237 -19.53 7.60 16.21
N LEU A 238 -18.21 7.50 16.03
CA LEU A 238 -17.59 7.13 14.74
C LEU A 238 -17.86 5.66 14.36
N ARG A 239 -17.99 4.76 15.35
CA ARG A 239 -18.45 3.39 15.08
C ARG A 239 -19.93 3.34 14.73
N GLY A 240 -20.72 4.35 15.11
CA GLY A 240 -22.17 4.36 14.93
C GLY A 240 -22.88 3.44 15.93
N ASP A 241 -22.36 3.36 17.16
CA ASP A 241 -22.96 2.57 18.23
C ASP A 241 -24.35 3.16 18.60
N PRO A 242 -25.39 2.33 18.84
CA PRO A 242 -26.75 2.82 19.11
C PRO A 242 -26.87 3.71 20.35
N GLU A 243 -26.04 3.47 21.37
CA GLU A 243 -26.04 4.21 22.63
C GLU A 243 -25.22 5.51 22.55
N ALA A 244 -24.50 5.74 21.44
CA ALA A 244 -23.68 6.93 21.27
C ALA A 244 -24.57 8.18 21.03
N PRO A 245 -24.09 9.38 21.39
CA PRO A 245 -24.77 10.63 21.08
C PRO A 245 -25.10 10.73 19.58
N SER A 246 -26.29 11.23 19.28
CA SER A 246 -26.78 11.38 17.92
C SER A 246 -25.82 12.24 17.08
N PRO A 247 -25.34 11.74 15.92
CA PRO A 247 -24.48 12.52 15.01
C PRO A 247 -25.24 13.62 14.27
N GLN A 248 -26.58 13.72 14.44
CA GLN A 248 -27.38 14.83 13.92
C GLN A 248 -27.27 16.08 14.79
N ARG A 249 -26.82 15.95 16.05
CA ARG A 249 -26.53 17.11 16.89
C ARG A 249 -25.27 17.82 16.37
N ILE A 250 -25.33 19.15 16.28
CA ILE A 250 -24.27 19.96 15.69
C ILE A 250 -22.95 19.76 16.45
N ASP A 251 -22.98 19.85 17.78
CA ASP A 251 -21.80 19.65 18.63
C ASP A 251 -21.13 18.28 18.42
N ILE A 252 -21.92 17.23 18.24
CA ILE A 252 -21.43 15.87 17.99
C ILE A 252 -20.87 15.74 16.56
N ALA A 253 -21.56 16.30 15.57
CA ALA A 253 -21.10 16.30 14.18
C ALA A 253 -19.79 17.07 14.00
N GLU A 254 -19.66 18.25 14.61
CA GLU A 254 -18.43 19.06 14.58
C GLU A 254 -17.27 18.29 15.23
N ALA A 255 -17.50 17.66 16.39
CA ALA A 255 -16.50 16.84 17.10
C ALA A 255 -16.03 15.63 16.28
N ALA A 256 -16.98 14.89 15.70
CA ALA A 256 -16.67 13.75 14.84
C ALA A 256 -15.86 14.19 13.61
N HIS A 257 -16.24 15.29 12.96
CA HIS A 257 -15.56 15.81 11.78
C HIS A 257 -14.13 16.30 12.09
N PHE A 258 -13.96 17.01 13.21
CA PHE A 258 -12.66 17.43 13.72
C PHE A 258 -11.72 16.23 13.95
N ALA A 259 -12.23 15.18 14.62
CA ALA A 259 -11.47 13.96 14.89
C ALA A 259 -11.10 13.19 13.61
N MET A 260 -12.02 13.11 12.65
CA MET A 260 -11.74 12.55 11.32
C MET A 260 -10.60 13.30 10.63
N GLY A 261 -10.65 14.63 10.60
CA GLY A 261 -9.62 15.46 9.98
C GLY A 261 -8.24 15.24 10.62
N LEU A 262 -8.14 15.24 11.95
CA LEU A 262 -6.89 14.98 12.65
C LEU A 262 -6.41 13.53 12.47
N GLY A 263 -7.32 12.56 12.52
CA GLY A 263 -6.99 11.15 12.31
C GLY A 263 -6.43 10.88 10.91
N LEU A 264 -7.05 11.45 9.88
CA LEU A 264 -6.58 11.36 8.50
C LEU A 264 -5.24 12.09 8.30
N ALA A 265 -5.06 13.26 8.91
CA ALA A 265 -3.78 13.96 8.88
C ALA A 265 -2.66 13.11 9.49
N ALA A 266 -2.89 12.54 10.67
CA ALA A 266 -1.94 11.65 11.33
C ALA A 266 -1.63 10.39 10.49
N LEU A 267 -2.63 9.84 9.82
CA LEU A 267 -2.44 8.70 8.91
C LEU A 267 -1.53 9.07 7.73
N TRP A 268 -1.79 10.19 7.05
CA TRP A 268 -0.94 10.65 5.95
C TRP A 268 0.50 10.92 6.40
N GLU A 269 0.67 11.55 7.57
CA GLU A 269 1.99 11.80 8.15
C GLU A 269 2.73 10.50 8.48
N SER A 270 2.03 9.48 8.99
CA SER A 270 2.61 8.16 9.25
C SER A 270 3.12 7.45 8.00
N LEU A 271 2.53 7.78 6.83
CA LEU A 271 2.96 7.30 5.51
C LEU A 271 4.07 8.18 4.89
N GLY A 272 4.58 9.17 5.64
CA GLY A 272 5.65 10.07 5.21
C GLY A 272 5.19 11.31 4.44
N VAL A 273 3.88 11.52 4.25
CA VAL A 273 3.34 12.71 3.58
C VAL A 273 3.16 13.81 4.60
N LYS A 274 4.01 14.84 4.54
CA LYS A 274 3.94 16.02 5.42
C LYS A 274 3.40 17.24 4.67
N PRO A 275 2.44 17.98 5.24
CA PRO A 275 1.94 19.18 4.61
C PRO A 275 2.98 20.31 4.64
N SER A 276 3.14 21.02 3.53
CA SER A 276 3.87 22.29 3.47
C SER A 276 2.96 23.50 3.76
N ALA A 277 1.65 23.31 3.63
CA ALA A 277 0.63 24.26 4.03
C ALA A 277 -0.64 23.50 4.44
N VAL A 278 -1.48 24.17 5.21
CA VAL A 278 -2.80 23.68 5.61
C VAL A 278 -3.84 24.75 5.32
N VAL A 279 -5.02 24.34 4.89
CA VAL A 279 -6.16 25.22 4.67
C VAL A 279 -7.40 24.55 5.24
N GLY A 280 -8.24 25.31 5.90
CA GLY A 280 -9.53 24.85 6.40
C GLY A 280 -10.67 25.71 5.86
N GLN A 281 -11.87 25.15 5.80
CA GLN A 281 -13.09 25.90 5.55
C GLN A 281 -13.97 25.88 6.81
N GLY A 282 -14.31 27.05 7.35
CA GLY A 282 -15.19 27.14 8.53
C GLY A 282 -14.61 26.37 9.72
N GLN A 283 -15.34 25.36 10.24
CA GLN A 283 -14.82 24.50 11.32
C GLN A 283 -13.50 23.79 10.97
N GLY A 284 -13.25 23.53 9.68
CA GLY A 284 -12.01 22.91 9.22
C GLY A 284 -10.77 23.75 9.50
N GLU A 285 -10.91 25.08 9.71
CA GLU A 285 -9.79 25.94 10.12
C GLU A 285 -9.25 25.57 11.51
N ILE A 286 -10.11 25.07 12.40
CA ILE A 286 -9.70 24.61 13.73
C ILE A 286 -8.80 23.38 13.58
N THR A 287 -9.19 22.43 12.73
CA THR A 287 -8.36 21.26 12.39
C THR A 287 -7.04 21.68 11.77
N ALA A 288 -7.08 22.59 10.78
CA ALA A 288 -5.89 23.12 10.13
C ALA A 288 -4.92 23.78 11.14
N ALA A 289 -5.45 24.57 12.08
CA ALA A 289 -4.67 25.24 13.12
C ALA A 289 -3.99 24.26 14.09
N VAL A 290 -4.60 23.10 14.36
CA VAL A 290 -3.95 22.04 15.14
C VAL A 290 -2.83 21.37 14.34
N VAL A 291 -3.08 21.04 13.07
CA VAL A 291 -2.08 20.38 12.21
C VAL A 291 -0.88 21.30 11.92
N SER A 292 -1.08 22.62 11.83
CA SER A 292 0.04 23.58 11.71
C SER A 292 0.79 23.82 13.03
N GLY A 293 0.26 23.35 14.16
CA GLY A 293 0.80 23.65 15.50
C GLY A 293 0.45 25.03 16.05
N ALA A 294 -0.41 25.80 15.37
CA ALA A 294 -0.87 27.11 15.85
C ALA A 294 -1.78 26.99 17.08
N LEU A 295 -2.53 25.88 17.19
CA LEU A 295 -3.33 25.54 18.37
C LEU A 295 -2.91 24.19 18.93
N SER A 296 -2.82 24.09 20.25
CA SER A 296 -2.77 22.79 20.91
C SER A 296 -4.13 22.09 20.83
N LEU A 297 -4.13 20.76 20.90
CA LEU A 297 -5.36 19.96 20.87
C LEU A 297 -6.38 20.37 21.96
N PRO A 298 -5.99 20.65 23.23
CA PRO A 298 -6.94 21.15 24.23
C PRO A 298 -7.51 22.54 23.93
N GLN A 299 -6.71 23.45 23.35
CA GLN A 299 -7.21 24.78 22.95
C GLN A 299 -8.24 24.66 21.82
N ALA A 300 -7.96 23.81 20.83
CA ALA A 300 -8.89 23.54 19.73
C ALA A 300 -10.18 22.88 20.21
N ALA A 301 -10.09 21.90 21.13
CA ALA A 301 -11.26 21.26 21.73
C ALA A 301 -12.17 22.27 22.45
N ARG A 302 -11.58 23.20 23.21
CA ARG A 302 -12.33 24.30 23.86
C ARG A 302 -13.00 25.22 22.84
N LEU A 303 -12.29 25.61 21.79
CA LEU A 303 -12.83 26.47 20.74
C LEU A 303 -14.01 25.81 20.02
N LEU A 304 -13.89 24.52 19.71
CA LEU A 304 -14.95 23.74 19.07
C LEU A 304 -16.19 23.66 19.96
N ALA A 305 -16.01 23.35 21.25
CA ALA A 305 -17.12 23.27 22.20
C ALA A 305 -17.85 24.60 22.39
N GLU A 306 -17.13 25.71 22.54
CA GLU A 306 -17.75 27.04 22.67
C GLU A 306 -18.47 27.45 21.38
N ARG A 307 -17.87 27.15 20.21
CA ARG A 307 -18.51 27.39 18.92
C ARG A 307 -19.83 26.64 18.81
N ALA A 308 -19.83 25.34 19.11
CA ALA A 308 -21.04 24.52 19.04
C ALA A 308 -22.11 24.99 20.04
N ARG A 309 -21.71 25.40 21.25
CA ARG A 309 -22.62 25.98 22.25
C ARG A 309 -23.28 27.26 21.74
N LEU A 310 -22.51 28.18 21.15
CA LEU A 310 -23.04 29.43 20.60
C LEU A 310 -23.93 29.20 19.37
N LEU A 311 -23.57 28.25 18.51
CA LEU A 311 -24.40 27.86 17.36
C LEU A 311 -25.74 27.27 17.81
N ASN A 312 -25.73 26.37 18.79
CA ASN A 312 -26.96 25.81 19.35
C ASN A 312 -27.84 26.88 20.01
N GLN A 313 -27.26 27.88 20.67
CA GLN A 313 -28.01 29.02 21.21
C GLN A 313 -28.64 29.86 20.10
N ALA A 314 -27.85 30.27 19.10
CA ALA A 314 -28.34 31.08 17.98
C ALA A 314 -29.42 30.36 17.15
N LEU A 315 -29.28 29.04 16.96
CA LEU A 315 -30.27 28.21 16.26
C LEU A 315 -31.50 27.92 17.13
N GLY A 316 -31.36 27.85 18.45
CA GLY A 316 -32.50 27.77 19.38
C GLY A 316 -33.36 29.03 19.36
N ASP A 317 -32.75 30.20 19.13
CA ASP A 317 -33.44 31.48 19.01
C ASP A 317 -34.15 31.64 17.64
N LEU A 318 -33.69 30.93 16.62
CA LEU A 318 -34.37 30.80 15.33
C LEU A 318 -35.50 29.77 15.47
N ARG A 319 -36.74 30.23 15.69
CA ARG A 319 -37.92 29.37 15.56
C ARG A 319 -37.84 28.65 14.22
N SER A 320 -37.73 27.32 14.25
CA SER A 320 -37.67 26.47 13.08
C SER A 320 -38.99 26.57 12.29
N SER A 321 -39.09 27.49 11.34
CA SER A 321 -39.79 27.16 10.10
C SER A 321 -38.76 26.45 9.24
N LEU A 322 -39.05 25.20 8.88
CA LEU A 322 -38.32 24.54 7.78
C LEU A 322 -38.41 25.50 6.59
N THR A 323 -37.30 26.15 6.25
CA THR A 323 -37.22 26.88 4.99
C THR A 323 -37.18 25.80 3.92
N ARG A 324 -38.38 25.40 3.45
CA ARG A 324 -38.50 24.53 2.29
C ARG A 324 -38.06 25.34 1.08
N VAL A 325 -36.88 25.03 0.57
CA VAL A 325 -36.51 25.40 -0.79
C VAL A 325 -37.27 24.44 -1.69
N LEU A 326 -38.36 24.92 -2.31
CA LEU A 326 -39.13 24.11 -3.26
C LEU A 326 -38.23 23.83 -4.46
N MET A 327 -37.76 22.59 -4.61
CA MET A 327 -37.06 22.17 -5.82
C MET A 327 -38.11 21.78 -6.86
N VAL A 328 -38.12 22.45 -8.00
CA VAL A 328 -39.05 22.16 -9.10
C VAL A 328 -38.22 21.66 -10.28
N SER A 329 -38.61 20.52 -10.85
CA SER A 329 -37.98 20.02 -12.08
C SER A 329 -38.19 21.02 -13.21
N THR A 330 -37.12 21.47 -13.85
CA THR A 330 -37.21 22.30 -15.06
C THR A 330 -37.74 21.53 -16.27
N VAL A 331 -37.81 20.20 -16.19
CA VAL A 331 -38.28 19.32 -17.27
C VAL A 331 -39.76 18.98 -17.11
N THR A 332 -40.20 18.61 -15.89
CA THR A 332 -41.58 18.16 -15.64
C THR A 332 -42.45 19.21 -14.96
N GLY A 333 -41.88 20.25 -14.36
CA GLY A 333 -42.59 21.29 -13.62
C GLY A 333 -43.15 20.84 -12.27
N LEU A 334 -42.87 19.61 -11.84
CA LEU A 334 -43.33 19.07 -10.55
C LEU A 334 -42.32 19.34 -9.43
N GLU A 335 -42.84 19.48 -8.21
CA GLU A 335 -42.04 19.57 -6.98
C GLU A 335 -41.32 18.24 -6.74
N VAL A 336 -40.00 18.32 -6.55
CA VAL A 336 -39.12 17.19 -6.24
C VAL A 336 -39.10 17.00 -4.73
N ARG A 337 -39.51 15.82 -4.27
CA ARG A 337 -39.52 15.52 -2.83
C ARG A 337 -38.13 15.09 -2.36
N GLU A 338 -37.72 15.51 -1.16
CA GLU A 338 -36.49 15.01 -0.53
C GLU A 338 -36.56 13.47 -0.44
N GLY A 339 -35.66 12.79 -1.14
CA GLY A 339 -35.64 11.33 -1.31
C GLY A 339 -35.80 10.84 -2.74
N GLU A 340 -36.29 11.69 -3.66
CA GLU A 340 -36.36 11.39 -5.10
C GLU A 340 -35.09 11.78 -5.86
N LEU A 341 -34.15 12.49 -5.23
CA LEU A 341 -32.86 12.88 -5.83
C LEU A 341 -31.85 11.74 -5.68
N ASP A 342 -32.06 10.65 -6.41
CA ASP A 342 -31.09 9.56 -6.57
C ASP A 342 -30.42 9.60 -7.96
N GLY A 343 -29.51 8.65 -8.21
CA GLY A 343 -28.85 8.54 -9.50
C GLY A 343 -29.82 8.27 -10.66
N ASP A 344 -30.98 7.67 -10.39
CA ASP A 344 -31.98 7.31 -11.40
C ASP A 344 -32.87 8.50 -11.78
N TYR A 345 -33.04 9.48 -10.89
CA TYR A 345 -33.81 10.71 -11.15
C TYR A 345 -33.34 11.48 -12.37
N TRP A 346 -32.02 11.55 -12.59
CA TRP A 346 -31.42 12.28 -13.71
C TRP A 346 -31.57 11.56 -15.06
N TYR A 347 -32.08 10.33 -15.06
CA TYR A 347 -32.33 9.52 -16.25
C TYR A 347 -33.82 9.36 -16.60
N ARG A 348 -34.75 9.96 -15.84
CA ARG A 348 -36.20 9.97 -16.13
C ARG A 348 -36.63 11.22 -16.89
#